data_AF-A0A653S446-F1
#
_entry.id   AF-A0A653S446-F1
#
_cell.length_a   1.000
_cell.length_b   1.000
_cell.length_c   1.000
_cell.angle_alpha   90.00
_cell.angle_beta   90.00
_cell.angle_gamma   90.00
#
_symmetry.space_group_name_H-M   'P 1'
#
loop_
_entity.id
_entity.type
_entity.pdbx_description
1 polymer ?
#
loop_
_entity_poly.entity_id
_entity_poly.type
_entity_poly.pdbx_seq_one_letter_code
_entity_poly.pdbx_strand_id
1 'polypeptide(L)'
;MLFGLVLVVMPGFTLQAFSLLVYASAAHLNTFGPDALAYISLVHAVLGSVMFGWGAVLMFLALGPVRRGNKEAWWMFVVSLLAWFIPDTAYSLLSGFWQNALLNVGFALLFAIALSGLRSFTRQAPMTRY
;
A
#
# COMPACT_ATOMS: atom_id res chain seq x y z
N MET A 1 6.63 1.95 1.00
CA MET A 1 7.64 2.72 0.23
C MET A 1 8.56 1.82 -0.58
N LEU A 2 9.38 0.96 0.06
CA LEU A 2 10.31 0.06 -0.68
C LEU A 2 9.60 -0.81 -1.72
N PHE A 3 8.48 -1.44 -1.36
CA PHE A 3 7.67 -2.22 -2.29
C PHE A 3 7.25 -1.43 -3.55
N GLY A 4 6.77 -0.19 -3.35
CA GLY A 4 6.40 0.71 -4.45
C GLY A 4 7.60 1.10 -5.32
N LEU A 5 8.78 1.32 -4.72
CA LEU A 5 9.98 1.63 -5.48
C LEU A 5 10.47 0.45 -6.33
N VAL A 6 10.40 -0.78 -5.80
CA VAL A 6 10.76 -2.01 -6.53
C VAL A 6 9.88 -2.21 -7.76
N LEU A 7 8.58 -1.90 -7.67
CA LEU A 7 7.65 -1.90 -8.81
C LEU A 7 8.08 -0.99 -9.96
N VAL A 8 8.79 0.10 -9.66
CA VAL A 8 9.27 1.07 -10.67
C VAL A 8 10.64 0.67 -11.22
N VAL A 9 11.59 0.36 -10.34
CA VAL A 9 13.01 0.22 -10.72
C VAL A 9 13.40 -1.19 -11.14
N MET A 10 12.56 -2.19 -10.85
CA MET A 10 12.81 -3.61 -11.20
C MET A 10 11.61 -4.26 -11.90
N PRO A 11 11.17 -3.75 -13.07
CA PRO A 11 9.95 -4.20 -13.74
C PRO A 11 9.97 -5.69 -14.10
N GLY A 12 11.12 -6.22 -14.54
CA GLY A 12 11.25 -7.64 -14.87
C GLY A 12 11.04 -8.56 -13.66
N PHE A 13 11.53 -8.15 -12.49
CA PHE A 13 11.35 -8.90 -11.25
C PHE A 13 9.91 -8.84 -10.76
N THR A 14 9.28 -7.66 -10.80
CA THR A 14 7.90 -7.51 -10.33
C THR A 14 6.91 -8.22 -11.23
N LEU A 15 7.09 -8.17 -12.55
CA LEU A 15 6.28 -8.96 -13.49
C LEU A 15 6.38 -10.46 -13.16
N GLN A 16 7.58 -10.99 -12.95
CA GLN A 16 7.74 -12.41 -12.58
C GLN A 16 7.08 -12.74 -11.24
N ALA A 17 7.24 -11.88 -10.23
CA ALA A 17 6.67 -12.08 -8.90
C ALA A 17 5.12 -12.07 -8.92
N PHE A 18 4.52 -11.09 -9.60
CA PHE A 18 3.06 -11.01 -9.76
C PHE A 18 2.53 -12.14 -10.65
N SER A 19 3.27 -12.52 -11.69
CA SER A 19 2.94 -13.69 -12.51
C SER A 19 2.91 -14.96 -11.68
N LEU A 20 3.92 -15.17 -10.83
CA LEU A 20 3.98 -16.31 -9.92
C LEU A 20 2.82 -16.29 -8.91
N LEU A 21 2.55 -15.14 -8.32
CA LEU A 21 1.48 -14.98 -7.33
C LEU A 21 0.10 -15.31 -7.90
N VAL A 22 -0.21 -14.80 -9.10
CA VAL A 22 -1.55 -14.91 -9.69
C VAL A 22 -1.73 -16.23 -10.44
N TYR A 23 -0.71 -16.67 -11.19
CA TYR A 23 -0.82 -17.81 -12.13
C TYR A 23 -0.02 -19.03 -11.71
N ALA A 24 0.63 -19.01 -10.54
CA ALA A 24 1.56 -20.06 -10.11
C ALA A 24 2.70 -20.32 -11.13
N SER A 25 3.04 -19.31 -11.94
CA SER A 25 4.09 -19.39 -12.97
C SER A 25 4.75 -18.02 -13.16
N ALA A 26 6.08 -17.97 -13.02
CA ALA A 26 6.85 -16.74 -13.20
C ALA A 26 6.85 -16.23 -14.66
N ALA A 27 6.47 -17.07 -15.63
CA ALA A 27 6.51 -16.75 -17.05
C ALA A 27 5.13 -16.52 -17.70
N HIS A 28 4.03 -16.75 -16.97
CA HIS A 28 2.68 -16.67 -17.54
C HIS A 28 2.36 -15.29 -18.15
N LEU A 29 2.73 -14.20 -17.49
CA LEU A 29 2.52 -12.86 -18.07
C LEU A 29 3.25 -12.65 -19.41
N ASN A 30 4.36 -13.35 -19.65
CA ASN A 30 5.10 -13.25 -20.92
C ASN A 30 4.37 -13.96 -22.07
N THR A 31 3.34 -14.76 -21.80
CA THR A 31 2.50 -15.35 -22.84
C THR A 31 1.43 -14.38 -23.34
N PHE A 32 1.25 -13.23 -22.69
CA PHE A 32 0.38 -12.18 -23.18
C PHE A 32 1.02 -11.45 -24.37
N GLY A 33 0.18 -10.83 -25.20
CA GLY A 33 0.66 -10.03 -26.32
C GLY A 33 1.61 -8.91 -25.86
N PRO A 34 2.58 -8.49 -26.69
CA PRO A 34 3.61 -7.52 -26.30
C PRO A 34 3.02 -6.19 -25.80
N ASP A 35 1.94 -5.72 -26.43
CA ASP A 35 1.26 -4.48 -26.01
C ASP A 35 0.61 -4.61 -24.62
N ALA A 36 0.01 -5.77 -24.33
CA ALA A 36 -0.58 -6.03 -23.02
C ALA A 36 0.50 -6.11 -21.93
N LEU A 37 1.63 -6.77 -22.22
CA LEU A 37 2.76 -6.85 -21.29
C LEU A 37 3.37 -5.46 -21.03
N ALA A 38 3.53 -4.65 -22.06
CA ALA A 38 4.01 -3.27 -21.93
C ALA A 38 3.04 -2.43 -21.08
N TYR A 39 1.73 -2.56 -21.31
CA TYR A 39 0.72 -1.87 -20.50
C TYR A 39 0.73 -2.33 -19.03
N ILE A 40 0.84 -3.64 -18.76
CA ILE A 40 0.95 -4.16 -17.39
C ILE A 40 2.21 -3.63 -16.70
N SER A 41 3.35 -3.58 -17.41
CA SER A 41 4.58 -3.00 -16.87
C SER A 41 4.41 -1.50 -16.53
N LEU A 42 3.72 -0.74 -17.39
CA LEU A 42 3.41 0.67 -17.12
C LEU A 42 2.50 0.80 -15.88
N VAL A 43 1.45 -0.01 -15.79
CA VAL A 43 0.53 -0.02 -14.64
C VAL A 43 1.27 -0.31 -13.34
N HIS A 44 2.17 -1.30 -13.32
CA HIS A 44 3.02 -1.57 -12.16
C HIS A 44 3.88 -0.36 -11.77
N ALA A 45 4.51 0.32 -12.74
CA ALA A 45 5.33 1.50 -12.45
C ALA A 45 4.50 2.68 -11.92
N VAL A 46 3.29 2.90 -12.45
CA VAL A 46 2.36 3.93 -11.96
C VAL A 46 1.92 3.62 -10.53
N LEU A 47 1.47 2.39 -10.27
CA LEU A 47 1.09 1.94 -8.92
C LEU A 47 2.25 2.08 -7.94
N GLY A 48 3.45 1.64 -8.35
CA GLY A 48 4.66 1.74 -7.53
C GLY A 48 5.01 3.19 -7.16
N SER A 49 4.91 4.11 -8.12
CA SER A 49 5.16 5.54 -7.91
C SER A 49 4.14 6.16 -6.96
N VAL A 50 2.85 5.83 -7.13
CA VAL A 50 1.77 6.26 -6.22
C VAL A 50 2.01 5.73 -4.81
N MET A 51 2.34 4.44 -4.66
CA MET A 51 2.65 3.82 -3.37
C MET A 51 3.88 4.45 -2.69
N PHE A 52 4.87 4.86 -3.48
CA PHE A 52 6.05 5.55 -2.95
C PHE A 52 5.68 6.94 -2.41
N GLY A 53 5.00 7.76 -3.21
CA GLY A 53 4.57 9.11 -2.82
C GLY A 53 3.59 9.08 -1.64
N TRP A 54 2.58 8.21 -1.69
CA TRP A 54 1.64 7.99 -0.59
C TRP A 54 2.35 7.56 0.69
N GLY A 55 3.29 6.60 0.58
CA GLY A 55 4.10 6.17 1.71
C GLY A 55 4.96 7.29 2.32
N ALA A 56 5.49 8.19 1.49
CA ALA A 56 6.25 9.35 1.97
C ALA A 56 5.37 10.31 2.78
N VAL A 57 4.15 10.60 2.31
CA VAL A 57 3.18 11.44 3.04
C VAL A 57 2.80 10.79 4.38
N LEU A 58 2.48 9.49 4.38
CA LEU A 58 2.18 8.76 5.61
C LEU A 58 3.35 8.77 6.60
N MET A 59 4.58 8.65 6.10
CA MET A 59 5.78 8.77 6.93
C MET A 59 5.89 10.16 7.56
N PHE A 60 5.70 11.25 6.81
CA PHE A 60 5.74 12.60 7.38
C PHE A 60 4.64 12.84 8.41
N LEU A 61 3.43 12.33 8.18
CA LEU A 61 2.34 12.36 9.17
C LEU A 61 2.73 11.61 10.45
N ALA A 62 3.25 10.39 10.31
CA ALA A 62 3.66 9.55 11.43
C ALA A 62 4.80 10.17 12.25
N LEU A 63 5.86 10.64 11.59
CA LEU A 63 7.05 11.18 12.25
C LEU A 63 6.84 12.60 12.80
N GLY A 64 5.87 13.34 12.27
CA GLY A 64 5.57 14.71 12.67
C GLY A 64 4.34 14.81 13.57
N PRO A 65 3.18 15.22 13.04
CA PRO A 65 2.01 15.58 13.84
C PRO A 65 1.47 14.41 14.69
N VAL A 66 1.52 13.16 14.23
CA VAL A 66 1.04 12.02 15.01
C VAL A 66 1.90 11.80 16.27
N ARG A 67 3.23 11.86 16.14
CA ARG A 67 4.15 11.78 17.30
C ARG A 67 4.00 12.94 18.27
N ARG A 68 3.56 14.11 17.81
CA ARG A 68 3.20 15.25 18.66
C ARG A 68 1.82 15.13 19.31
N GLY A 69 1.14 13.99 19.14
CA GLY A 69 -0.16 13.71 19.74
C GLY A 69 -1.36 14.32 19.00
N ASN A 70 -1.17 14.82 17.77
CA ASN A 70 -2.28 15.36 16.97
C ASN A 70 -3.22 14.22 16.54
N LYS A 71 -4.46 14.25 17.05
CA LYS A 71 -5.49 13.24 16.80
C LYS A 71 -6.04 13.30 15.38
N GLU A 72 -6.14 14.48 14.78
CA GLU A 72 -6.62 14.64 13.40
C GLU A 72 -5.63 14.01 12.42
N ALA A 73 -4.34 14.22 12.60
CA ALA A 73 -3.31 13.59 11.77
C ALA A 73 -3.33 12.06 11.89
N TRP A 74 -3.66 11.52 13.06
CA TRP A 74 -3.86 10.08 13.24
C TRP A 74 -5.08 9.59 12.45
N TRP A 75 -6.19 10.34 12.48
CA TRP A 75 -7.37 10.02 11.67
C TRP A 75 -7.12 10.18 10.17
N MET A 76 -6.33 11.16 9.72
CA MET A 76 -5.91 11.29 8.32
C MET A 76 -5.17 10.02 7.86
N PHE A 77 -4.30 9.48 8.70
CA PHE A 77 -3.63 8.20 8.44
C PHE A 77 -4.64 7.06 8.29
N VAL A 78 -5.54 6.90 9.28
CA VAL A 78 -6.53 5.80 9.31
C VAL A 78 -7.48 5.87 8.12
N VAL A 79 -8.05 7.05 7.86
CA VAL A 79 -8.99 7.25 6.75
C VAL A 79 -8.30 7.01 5.43
N SER A 80 -7.05 7.47 5.25
CA SER A 80 -6.28 7.20 4.04
C SER A 80 -6.03 5.70 3.83
N LEU A 81 -5.69 4.95 4.90
CA LEU A 81 -5.54 3.49 4.82
C LEU A 81 -6.85 2.81 4.43
N LEU A 82 -7.96 3.17 5.07
CA LEU A 82 -9.27 2.56 4.79
C LEU A 82 -9.76 2.89 3.38
N ALA A 83 -9.55 4.13 2.94
CA ALA A 83 -9.92 4.59 1.59
C ALA A 83 -9.14 3.87 0.49
N TRP A 84 -7.93 3.36 0.76
CA TRP A 84 -7.22 2.47 -0.15
C TRP A 84 -7.68 1.01 0.02
N PHE A 85 -7.63 0.49 1.25
CA PHE A 85 -7.82 -0.94 1.53
C PHE A 85 -9.20 -1.44 1.11
N ILE A 86 -10.26 -0.69 1.38
CA ILE A 86 -11.64 -1.13 1.11
C ILE A 86 -11.89 -1.31 -0.39
N PRO A 87 -11.73 -0.28 -1.26
CA PRO A 87 -12.02 -0.45 -2.68
C PRO A 87 -11.07 -1.42 -3.38
N ASP A 88 -9.77 -1.38 -3.05
CA ASP A 88 -8.77 -2.25 -3.71
C ASP A 88 -9.02 -3.74 -3.38
N THR A 89 -9.31 -4.04 -2.10
CA THR A 89 -9.64 -5.40 -1.66
C THR A 89 -10.99 -5.85 -2.20
N ALA A 90 -12.01 -4.98 -2.18
CA ALA A 90 -13.32 -5.31 -2.75
C ALA A 90 -13.21 -5.65 -4.24
N TYR A 91 -12.49 -4.83 -5.02
CA TYR A 91 -12.29 -5.10 -6.43
C TYR A 91 -11.52 -6.41 -6.66
N SER A 92 -10.48 -6.67 -5.86
CA SER A 92 -9.69 -7.92 -5.94
C SER A 92 -10.56 -9.17 -5.75
N LEU A 93 -11.49 -9.13 -4.80
CA LEU A 93 -12.42 -10.24 -4.55
C LEU A 93 -13.45 -10.38 -5.68
N LEU A 94 -14.03 -9.26 -6.13
CA LEU A 94 -15.07 -9.25 -7.18
C LEU A 94 -14.52 -9.68 -8.55
N SER A 95 -13.25 -9.39 -8.82
CA SER A 95 -12.57 -9.75 -10.09
C SER A 95 -11.93 -11.14 -10.09
N GLY A 96 -11.94 -11.85 -8.95
CA GLY A 96 -11.36 -13.18 -8.81
C GLY A 96 -9.86 -13.20 -8.48
N PHE A 97 -9.19 -12.05 -8.41
CA PHE A 97 -7.78 -11.91 -8.03
C PHE A 97 -7.60 -11.88 -6.50
N TRP A 98 -8.06 -12.92 -5.81
CA TRP A 98 -8.03 -13.01 -4.35
C TRP A 98 -6.60 -12.97 -3.77
N GLN A 99 -5.57 -13.33 -4.55
CA GLN A 99 -4.18 -13.23 -4.15
C GLN A 99 -3.77 -11.78 -3.87
N ASN A 100 -4.33 -10.81 -4.61
CA ASN A 100 -4.12 -9.39 -4.32
C ASN A 100 -4.84 -8.97 -3.03
N ALA A 101 -6.04 -9.51 -2.76
CA ALA A 101 -6.71 -9.28 -1.48
C ALA A 101 -5.87 -9.78 -0.28
N LEU A 102 -5.20 -10.93 -0.43
CA LEU A 102 -4.28 -11.45 0.59
C LEU A 102 -3.07 -10.52 0.81
N LEU A 103 -2.47 -10.01 -0.27
CA LEU A 103 -1.40 -9.01 -0.18
C LEU A 103 -1.87 -7.74 0.55
N ASN A 104 -3.06 -7.25 0.24
CA ASN A 104 -3.64 -6.08 0.88
C ASN A 104 -3.83 -6.27 2.38
N VAL A 105 -4.32 -7.44 2.80
CA VAL A 105 -4.43 -7.79 4.22
C VAL A 105 -3.06 -7.77 4.89
N GLY A 106 -2.04 -8.33 4.24
CA GLY A 106 -0.66 -8.28 4.72
C GLY A 106 -0.18 -6.83 4.95
N PHE A 107 -0.38 -5.95 3.97
CA PHE A 107 -0.04 -4.53 4.13
C PHE A 107 -0.86 -3.83 5.20
N ALA A 108 -2.18 -4.07 5.26
CA ALA A 108 -3.05 -3.48 6.26
C ALA A 108 -2.62 -3.86 7.68
N LEU A 109 -2.20 -5.11 7.90
CA LEU A 109 -1.65 -5.56 9.18
C LEU A 109 -0.33 -4.85 9.52
N LEU A 110 0.59 -4.72 8.57
CA LEU A 110 1.85 -3.98 8.78
C LEU A 110 1.58 -2.52 9.18
N PHE A 111 0.64 -1.85 8.50
CA PHE A 111 0.24 -0.50 8.85
C PHE A 111 -0.49 -0.43 10.20
N ALA A 112 -1.37 -1.38 10.50
CA ALA A 112 -2.10 -1.42 11.77
C ALA A 112 -1.16 -1.60 12.96
N ILE A 113 -0.12 -2.43 12.82
CA ILE A 113 0.93 -2.60 13.84
C ILE A 113 1.68 -1.27 14.05
N ALA A 114 2.13 -0.63 12.97
CA ALA A 114 2.82 0.66 13.04
C ALA A 114 1.94 1.74 13.70
N LEU A 115 0.67 1.81 13.31
CA LEU A 115 -0.30 2.77 13.83
C LEU A 115 -0.64 2.52 15.29
N SER A 116 -0.71 1.25 15.71
CA SER A 116 -0.93 0.87 17.11
C SER A 116 0.21 1.34 18.01
N GLY A 117 1.45 1.23 17.53
CA GLY A 117 2.63 1.79 18.22
C GLY A 117 2.57 3.31 18.35
N LEU A 118 1.99 4.00 17.38
CA LEU A 118 1.83 5.46 17.39
C LEU A 118 0.64 5.96 18.23
N ARG A 119 -0.33 5.10 18.56
CA ARG A 119 -1.54 5.46 19.32
C ARG A 119 -1.24 5.92 20.76
N SER A 120 -0.10 5.52 21.33
CA SER A 120 0.35 5.98 22.64
C SER A 120 0.51 7.50 22.71
N PHE A 121 1.04 8.12 21.65
CA PHE A 121 1.29 9.57 21.58
C PHE A 121 0.00 10.39 21.56
N THR A 122 -1.08 9.87 20.94
CA THR A 122 -2.36 10.59 20.82
C THR A 122 -3.26 10.42 22.04
N ARG A 123 -2.98 9.44 22.92
CA ARG A 123 -3.67 9.27 24.22
C ARG A 123 -3.10 10.15 25.33
N GLN A 124 -1.86 10.64 25.19
CA GLN A 124 -1.16 11.43 26.22
C GLN A 124 -1.34 12.96 26.08
N ALA A 125 -2.09 13.45 25.08
CA ALA A 125 -2.30 14.89 24.91
C ALA A 125 -3.00 15.49 26.16
N PRO A 126 -2.40 16.49 26.83
CA PRO A 126 -2.98 17.08 28.03
C PRO A 126 -4.30 17.77 27.70
N MET A 127 -5.29 17.64 28.60
CA MET A 127 -6.44 18.54 28.64
C MET A 127 -5.95 19.92 29.06
N THR A 128 -5.55 20.77 28.11
CA THR A 128 -5.53 22.21 28.37
C THR A 128 -6.99 22.67 28.39
N ARG A 129 -7.57 22.69 29.59
CA ARG A 129 -8.75 23.47 29.93
C ARG A 129 -8.39 24.95 29.71
N TYR A 130 -9.16 25.64 28.89
CA TYR A 130 -9.32 27.09 28.98
C TYR A 130 -10.48 27.37 29.92
#